data_AF-A0A357C7V5-F1
#
_entry.id   AF-A0A357C7V5-F1
#
_cell.length_a   1.000
_cell.length_b   1.000
_cell.length_c   1.000
_cell.angle_alpha   90.00
_cell.angle_beta   90.00
_cell.angle_gamma   90.00
#
_symmetry.space_group_name_H-M   'P 1'
#
loop_
_entity.id
_entity.type
_entity.pdbx_description
1 polymer ?
#
loop_
_entity_poly.entity_id
_entity_poly.type
_entity_poly.pdbx_seq_one_letter_code
_entity_poly.pdbx_strand_id
1 'polypeptide(L)'
;MNATHKKEHGNYEYYRHELVPMRKDGQCRISMYEIPPKQAAYPYHYHTKNEEAFYILQGKGLLKTPNGEKVVTAGDFIFFPANENGAHKLTNTSDTDKLVYLDFDTHNEIDVAFYPDSGKIGIWGKGINQLYKVHEQVEYYDGE
;
A
#
# COMPACT_ATOMS: atom_id res chain seq x y z
N MET A 1 10.93 -16.34 10.72
CA MET A 1 11.17 -15.04 10.04
C MET A 1 10.68 -13.96 10.98
N ASN A 2 11.50 -12.94 11.29
CA ASN A 2 11.11 -11.88 12.22
C ASN A 2 10.15 -10.92 11.52
N ALA A 3 9.02 -10.64 12.16
CA ALA A 3 8.08 -9.63 11.68
C ALA A 3 8.65 -8.23 11.93
N THR A 4 8.48 -7.32 10.98
CA THR A 4 8.59 -5.89 11.26
C THR A 4 7.24 -5.40 11.76
N HIS A 5 7.20 -4.78 12.94
CA HIS A 5 6.01 -4.13 13.47
C HIS A 5 6.10 -2.63 13.21
N LYS A 6 5.03 -2.04 12.68
CA LYS A 6 4.94 -0.60 12.43
C LYS A 6 3.65 -0.06 13.04
N LYS A 7 3.78 1.00 13.85
CA LYS A 7 2.67 1.76 14.45
C LYS A 7 3.07 3.22 14.62
N GLU A 8 3.05 3.96 13.51
CA GLU A 8 3.57 5.34 13.50
C GLU A 8 2.49 6.39 13.66
N HIS A 9 1.23 6.10 13.30
CA HIS A 9 0.21 7.15 13.22
C HIS A 9 -1.21 6.60 13.38
N GLY A 10 -1.92 7.05 14.42
CA GLY A 10 -3.37 6.84 14.59
C GLY A 10 -3.82 5.40 14.30
N ASN A 11 -4.67 5.24 13.29
CA ASN A 11 -5.27 3.97 12.87
C ASN A 11 -4.43 3.22 11.80
N TYR A 12 -3.10 3.40 11.83
CA TYR A 12 -2.17 2.68 10.97
C TYR A 12 -1.21 1.83 11.81
N GLU A 13 -1.47 0.53 11.83
CA GLU A 13 -0.66 -0.46 12.53
C GLU A 13 -0.67 -1.76 11.73
N TYR A 14 0.50 -2.38 11.58
CA TYR A 14 0.62 -3.69 10.94
C TYR A 14 1.87 -4.43 11.38
N TYR A 15 1.84 -5.74 11.18
CA TYR A 15 3.01 -6.62 11.20
C TYR A 15 3.28 -7.08 9.78
N ARG A 16 4.53 -6.95 9.30
CA ARG A 16 4.96 -7.38 7.97
C ARG A 16 6.00 -8.48 8.09
N HIS A 17 5.76 -9.58 7.40
CA HIS A 17 6.70 -10.68 7.25
C HIS A 17 7.14 -10.71 5.79
N GLU A 18 8.38 -10.34 5.52
CA GLU A 18 8.95 -10.45 4.18
C GLU A 18 9.18 -11.93 3.85
N LEU A 19 8.51 -12.41 2.80
CA LEU A 19 8.62 -13.79 2.31
C LEU A 19 9.59 -13.84 1.13
N VAL A 20 9.47 -12.87 0.22
CA VAL A 20 10.42 -12.62 -0.87
C VAL A 20 10.89 -11.18 -0.74
N PRO A 21 12.11 -10.94 -0.20
CA PRO A 21 12.64 -9.59 -0.06
C PRO A 21 13.01 -9.00 -1.42
N MET A 22 13.26 -7.70 -1.43
CA MET A 22 13.78 -7.01 -2.62
C MET A 22 15.15 -7.58 -3.02
N ARG A 23 15.32 -7.84 -4.32
CA ARG A 23 16.54 -8.42 -4.88
C ARG A 23 17.02 -7.58 -6.05
N LYS A 24 18.34 -7.53 -6.26
CA LYS A 24 18.94 -6.84 -7.42
C LYS A 24 18.48 -7.41 -8.77
N ASP A 25 18.19 -8.70 -8.80
CA ASP A 25 17.77 -9.48 -9.97
C ASP A 25 16.27 -9.84 -9.93
N GLY A 26 15.51 -9.27 -8.99
CA GLY A 26 14.10 -9.58 -8.79
C GLY A 26 13.18 -8.47 -9.28
N GLN A 27 12.06 -8.87 -9.90
CA GLN A 27 11.00 -7.95 -10.34
C GLN A 27 9.80 -7.93 -9.40
N CYS A 28 9.80 -8.77 -8.35
CA CYS A 28 8.68 -8.93 -7.44
C CYS A 28 9.17 -9.04 -6.00
N ARG A 29 8.41 -8.45 -5.08
CA ARG A 29 8.50 -8.66 -3.65
C ARG A 29 7.19 -9.27 -3.15
N ILE A 30 7.29 -10.09 -2.11
CA ILE A 30 6.12 -10.72 -1.50
C ILE A 30 6.22 -10.59 0.01
N SER A 31 5.18 -10.05 0.62
CA SER A 31 5.06 -9.93 2.07
C SER A 31 3.75 -10.51 2.56
N MET A 32 3.74 -11.06 3.76
CA MET A 32 2.52 -11.31 4.51
C MET A 32 2.29 -10.17 5.48
N TYR A 33 1.08 -9.62 5.49
CA TYR A 33 0.66 -8.58 6.43
C TYR A 33 -0.35 -9.15 7.41
N GLU A 34 -0.18 -8.78 8.68
CA GLU A 34 -1.21 -8.90 9.71
C GLU A 34 -1.66 -7.51 10.17
N ILE A 35 -2.95 -7.24 10.04
CA ILE A 35 -3.56 -5.96 10.40
C ILE A 35 -4.40 -6.14 11.66
N PRO A 36 -4.07 -5.46 12.78
CA PRO A 36 -4.87 -5.52 14.00
C PRO A 36 -6.29 -4.94 13.81
N PRO A 37 -7.21 -5.21 14.74
CA PRO A 37 -8.55 -4.65 14.75
C PRO A 37 -8.57 -3.12 14.59
N LYS A 38 -9.43 -2.61 13.71
CA LYS A 38 -9.62 -1.18 13.40
C LYS A 38 -8.42 -0.47 12.77
N GLN A 39 -7.43 -1.21 12.26
CA GLN A 39 -6.21 -0.65 11.67
C GLN A 39 -6.16 -0.84 10.14
N ALA A 40 -5.26 -0.11 9.49
CA ALA A 40 -4.87 -0.29 8.09
C ALA A 40 -3.34 -0.28 7.96
N ALA A 41 -2.79 -0.90 6.91
CA ALA A 41 -1.34 -0.83 6.66
C ALA A 41 -0.93 0.54 6.08
N TYR A 42 -1.65 0.98 5.04
CA TYR A 42 -1.31 2.15 4.25
C TYR A 42 -2.53 3.07 4.02
N PRO A 43 -2.33 4.38 3.83
CA PRO A 43 -3.37 5.30 3.38
C PRO A 43 -3.92 4.92 2.01
N TYR A 44 -5.02 5.55 1.58
CA TYR A 44 -5.54 5.38 0.23
C TYR A 44 -4.53 5.92 -0.80
N HIS A 45 -4.08 5.04 -1.69
CA HIS A 45 -3.02 5.35 -2.64
C HIS A 45 -3.10 4.50 -3.91
N TYR A 46 -2.42 4.94 -4.96
CA TYR A 46 -2.11 4.13 -6.13
C TYR A 46 -0.68 4.37 -6.60
N HIS A 47 -0.13 3.39 -7.29
CA HIS A 47 1.19 3.39 -7.89
C HIS A 47 1.10 3.64 -9.39
N THR A 48 2.14 4.23 -9.99
CA THR A 48 2.18 4.56 -11.44
C THR A 48 3.04 3.60 -12.25
N LYS A 49 3.91 2.83 -11.58
CA LYS A 49 4.68 1.76 -12.22
C LYS A 49 4.59 0.41 -11.52
N ASN A 50 4.46 0.39 -10.20
CA ASN A 50 4.32 -0.87 -9.48
C ASN A 50 2.85 -1.31 -9.52
N GLU A 51 2.58 -2.47 -10.11
CA GLU A 51 1.35 -3.22 -9.87
C GLU A 51 1.43 -3.91 -8.52
N GLU A 52 0.27 -4.07 -7.88
CA GLU A 52 0.11 -4.79 -6.62
C GLU A 52 -1.04 -5.80 -6.72
N ALA A 53 -0.98 -6.86 -5.91
CA ALA A 53 -2.07 -7.80 -5.75
C ALA A 53 -2.15 -8.31 -4.33
N PHE A 54 -3.37 -8.48 -3.81
CA PHE A 54 -3.62 -9.08 -2.51
C PHE A 54 -4.32 -10.43 -2.64
N TYR A 55 -3.95 -11.36 -1.77
CA TYR A 55 -4.71 -12.58 -1.52
C TYR A 55 -5.03 -12.69 -0.04
N ILE A 56 -6.32 -12.66 0.31
CA ILE A 56 -6.75 -12.66 1.72
C ILE A 56 -6.65 -14.09 2.28
N LEU A 57 -5.88 -14.25 3.33
CA LEU A 57 -5.66 -15.55 4.00
C LEU A 57 -6.65 -15.77 5.14
N GLN A 58 -6.94 -14.73 5.93
CA GLN A 58 -7.76 -14.84 7.13
C GLN A 58 -8.43 -13.51 7.45
N GLY A 59 -9.64 -13.58 8.01
CA GLY A 59 -10.36 -12.41 8.52
C GLY A 59 -11.18 -11.70 7.44
N LYS A 60 -11.63 -10.49 7.77
CA LYS A 60 -12.46 -9.65 6.91
C LYS A 60 -11.93 -8.22 6.90
N GLY A 61 -11.85 -7.62 5.73
CA GLY A 61 -11.47 -6.24 5.53
C GLY A 61 -12.52 -5.45 4.76
N LEU A 62 -12.46 -4.13 4.89
CA LEU A 62 -13.13 -3.18 4.01
C LEU A 62 -12.09 -2.60 3.07
N LEU A 63 -12.25 -2.88 1.78
CA LEU A 63 -11.40 -2.39 0.71
C LEU A 63 -12.07 -1.18 0.05
N LYS A 64 -11.49 0.00 0.21
CA LYS A 64 -11.86 1.21 -0.54
C LYS A 64 -11.14 1.19 -1.89
N THR A 65 -11.88 1.48 -2.97
CA THR A 65 -11.39 1.57 -4.36
C THR A 65 -12.04 2.76 -5.08
N PRO A 66 -11.62 3.15 -6.31
CA PRO A 66 -12.32 4.15 -7.12
C PRO A 66 -13.79 3.82 -7.37
N ASN A 67 -14.12 2.53 -7.42
CA ASN A 67 -15.49 2.04 -7.65
C ASN A 67 -16.33 1.96 -6.37
N GLY A 68 -15.82 2.47 -5.25
CA GLY A 68 -16.45 2.42 -3.94
C GLY A 68 -15.82 1.37 -3.01
N GLU A 69 -16.53 1.09 -1.93
CA GLU A 69 -16.08 0.18 -0.89
C GLU A 69 -16.67 -1.22 -1.07
N LYS A 70 -15.85 -2.24 -0.87
CA LYS A 70 -16.30 -3.64 -0.84
C LYS A 70 -15.69 -4.39 0.34
N VAL A 71 -16.46 -5.34 0.87
CA VAL A 71 -15.96 -6.29 1.84
C VAL A 71 -15.09 -7.32 1.13
N VAL A 72 -13.94 -7.65 1.72
CA VAL A 72 -13.08 -8.77 1.30
C VAL A 72 -12.90 -9.76 2.45
N THR A 73 -12.77 -11.03 2.13
CA THR A 73 -12.69 -12.17 3.04
C THR A 73 -11.70 -13.21 2.55
N ALA A 74 -11.39 -14.21 3.38
CA ALA A 74 -10.46 -15.28 3.02
C ALA A 74 -10.81 -15.95 1.68
N GLY A 75 -9.80 -16.10 0.81
CA GLY A 75 -9.95 -16.62 -0.55
C GLY A 75 -10.13 -15.55 -1.64
N ASP A 76 -10.42 -14.29 -1.27
CA ASP A 76 -10.50 -13.21 -2.25
C ASP A 76 -9.11 -12.85 -2.79
N PHE A 77 -9.02 -12.76 -4.12
CA PHE A 77 -7.88 -12.20 -4.84
C PHE A 77 -8.25 -10.83 -5.40
N ILE A 78 -7.36 -9.86 -5.23
CA ILE A 78 -7.54 -8.49 -5.70
C ILE A 78 -6.28 -8.07 -6.43
N PHE A 79 -6.44 -7.47 -7.60
CA PHE A 79 -5.35 -6.92 -8.40
C PHE A 79 -5.52 -5.40 -8.52
N PHE A 80 -4.40 -4.68 -8.44
CA PHE A 80 -4.30 -3.23 -8.53
C PHE A 80 -3.36 -2.87 -9.69
N PRO A 81 -3.89 -2.41 -10.83
CA PRO A 81 -3.03 -1.96 -11.94
C PRO A 81 -2.26 -0.70 -11.55
N ALA A 82 -1.11 -0.47 -12.20
CA ALA A 82 -0.24 0.69 -11.99
C ALA A 82 -0.81 1.99 -12.62
N ASN A 83 -2.01 2.38 -12.20
CA ASN A 83 -2.66 3.65 -12.54
C ASN A 83 -3.75 3.98 -11.51
N GLU A 84 -4.50 5.06 -11.72
CA GLU A 84 -5.54 5.51 -10.79
C GLU A 84 -6.64 4.47 -10.50
N ASN A 85 -6.88 3.52 -11.42
CA ASN A 85 -7.86 2.44 -11.20
C ASN A 85 -7.38 1.42 -10.17
N GLY A 86 -6.07 1.37 -9.90
CA GLY A 86 -5.48 0.55 -8.83
C GLY A 86 -5.51 1.20 -7.46
N ALA A 87 -6.13 2.37 -7.31
CA ALA A 87 -6.17 3.04 -6.01
C ALA A 87 -6.88 2.21 -4.96
N HIS A 88 -6.27 2.07 -3.79
CA HIS A 88 -6.82 1.21 -2.77
C HIS A 88 -6.43 1.58 -1.34
N LYS A 89 -7.28 1.14 -0.40
CA LYS A 89 -6.99 1.09 1.04
C LYS A 89 -7.71 -0.10 1.65
N LEU A 90 -6.95 -0.99 2.27
CA LEU A 90 -7.50 -2.13 3.01
C LEU A 90 -7.49 -1.83 4.50
N THR A 91 -8.68 -1.85 5.12
CA THR A 91 -8.86 -1.61 6.55
C THR A 91 -9.45 -2.84 7.21
N ASN A 92 -8.87 -3.30 8.31
CA ASN A 92 -9.49 -4.30 9.15
C ASN A 92 -10.60 -3.65 9.99
N THR A 93 -11.86 -3.92 9.67
CA THR A 93 -13.01 -3.34 10.39
C THR A 93 -13.46 -4.19 11.58
N SER A 94 -12.83 -5.34 11.83
CA SER A 94 -13.14 -6.18 12.99
C SER A 94 -12.81 -5.45 14.30
N ASP A 95 -13.53 -5.81 15.37
CA ASP A 95 -13.27 -5.36 16.74
C ASP A 95 -12.27 -6.27 17.48
N THR A 96 -12.14 -7.54 17.05
CA THR A 96 -11.37 -8.56 17.78
C THR A 96 -10.33 -9.26 16.92
N ASP A 97 -10.67 -9.55 15.67
CA ASP A 97 -9.89 -10.45 14.83
C ASP A 97 -8.90 -9.68 13.97
N LYS A 98 -7.74 -10.28 13.72
CA LYS A 98 -6.79 -9.78 12.72
C LYS A 98 -7.27 -10.07 11.30
N LEU A 99 -6.86 -9.22 10.38
CA LEU A 99 -6.90 -9.48 8.94
C LEU A 99 -5.51 -9.88 8.48
N VAL A 100 -5.39 -11.00 7.76
CA VAL A 100 -4.11 -11.51 7.25
C VAL A 100 -4.20 -11.67 5.74
N TYR A 101 -3.22 -11.14 5.01
CA TYR A 101 -3.18 -11.24 3.55
C TYR A 101 -1.74 -11.35 3.03
N LEU A 102 -1.59 -11.94 1.85
CA LEU A 102 -0.38 -11.84 1.05
C LEU A 102 -0.48 -10.59 0.17
N ASP A 103 0.63 -9.87 0.11
CA ASP A 103 0.87 -8.72 -0.73
C ASP A 103 1.95 -9.08 -1.74
N PHE A 104 1.63 -8.94 -3.02
CA PHE A 104 2.51 -9.15 -4.15
C PHE A 104 2.69 -7.81 -4.84
N ASP A 105 3.91 -7.27 -4.81
CA ASP A 105 4.21 -6.06 -5.56
C ASP A 105 5.24 -6.37 -6.64
N THR A 106 5.07 -5.72 -7.78
CA THR A 106 6.18 -5.53 -8.70
C THR A 106 7.15 -4.50 -8.14
N HIS A 107 8.42 -4.59 -8.57
CA HIS A 107 9.47 -3.68 -8.12
C HIS A 107 10.14 -2.98 -9.30
N ASN A 108 10.00 -1.66 -9.34
CA ASN A 108 10.72 -0.77 -10.25
C ASN A 108 11.74 0.09 -9.47
N GLU A 109 12.84 0.49 -10.12
CA GLU A 109 13.91 1.30 -9.50
C GLU A 109 13.41 2.64 -8.92
N ILE A 110 12.44 3.25 -9.60
CA ILE A 110 11.70 4.43 -9.16
C ILE A 110 10.23 4.15 -9.42
N ASP A 111 9.41 4.52 -8.44
CA ASP A 111 7.97 4.56 -8.61
C ASP A 111 7.38 5.81 -7.96
N VAL A 112 6.29 6.29 -8.54
CA VAL A 112 5.54 7.43 -8.04
C VAL A 112 4.20 6.92 -7.55
N ALA A 113 3.87 7.22 -6.30
CA ALA A 113 2.58 6.90 -5.70
C ALA A 113 1.80 8.17 -5.40
N PHE A 114 0.51 8.18 -5.70
CA PHE A 114 -0.38 9.28 -5.36
C PHE A 114 -1.25 8.89 -4.18
N TYR A 115 -1.56 9.88 -3.32
CA TYR A 115 -2.40 9.71 -2.12
C TYR A 115 -3.60 10.67 -2.18
N PRO A 116 -4.67 10.33 -2.94
CA PRO A 116 -5.75 11.25 -3.27
C PRO A 116 -6.40 11.91 -2.05
N ASP A 117 -6.70 11.14 -1.01
CA ASP A 117 -7.38 11.63 0.21
C ASP A 117 -6.60 12.74 0.93
N SER A 118 -5.28 12.80 0.75
CA SER A 118 -4.40 13.75 1.45
C SER A 118 -3.71 14.75 0.54
N GLY A 119 -3.98 14.69 -0.77
CA GLY A 119 -3.37 15.55 -1.79
C GLY A 119 -1.84 15.46 -1.81
N LYS A 120 -1.29 14.24 -1.68
CA LYS A 120 0.16 14.01 -1.69
C LYS A 120 0.60 13.17 -2.89
N ILE A 121 1.86 13.36 -3.26
CA ILE A 121 2.63 12.50 -4.15
C ILE A 121 3.86 12.00 -3.40
N GLY A 122 4.19 10.73 -3.57
CA GLY A 122 5.40 10.10 -3.04
C GLY A 122 6.29 9.63 -4.17
N ILE A 123 7.59 9.93 -4.08
CA ILE A 123 8.62 9.44 -5.01
C ILE A 123 9.47 8.43 -4.25
N TRP A 124 9.41 7.18 -4.69
CA TRP A 124 10.00 6.03 -4.00
C TRP A 124 11.13 5.42 -4.83
N GLY A 125 12.22 5.03 -4.18
CA GLY A 125 13.39 4.45 -4.85
C GLY A 125 14.55 5.42 -5.05
N LYS A 126 15.70 4.90 -5.51
CA LYS A 126 16.99 5.60 -5.66
C LYS A 126 17.40 6.52 -4.51
N GLY A 127 16.98 6.21 -3.28
CA GLY A 127 17.27 7.02 -2.10
C GLY A 127 16.45 8.31 -1.97
N ILE A 128 15.47 8.56 -2.85
CA ILE A 128 14.60 9.73 -2.80
C ILE A 128 13.63 9.61 -1.63
N ASN A 129 12.76 8.59 -1.64
CA ASN A 129 11.82 8.21 -0.56
C ASN A 129 11.16 9.42 0.15
N GLN A 130 10.62 10.35 -0.63
CA GLN A 130 10.07 11.63 -0.16
C GLN A 130 8.60 11.78 -0.53
N LEU A 131 7.86 12.55 0.28
CA LEU A 131 6.48 12.93 0.01
C LEU A 131 6.35 14.45 -0.11
N TYR A 132 5.52 14.89 -1.05
CA TYR A 132 5.22 16.29 -1.31
C TYR A 132 3.72 16.52 -1.33
N LYS A 133 3.29 17.73 -0.99
CA LYS A 133 1.91 18.18 -1.22
C LYS A 133 1.78 18.66 -2.66
N VAL A 134 0.75 18.19 -3.36
CA VAL A 134 0.51 18.57 -4.77
C VAL A 134 0.26 20.08 -4.91
N HIS A 135 -0.36 20.70 -3.90
CA HIS A 135 -0.63 22.15 -3.92
C HIS A 135 0.59 23.03 -3.60
N GLU A 136 1.71 22.44 -3.21
CA GLU A 136 2.99 23.15 -3.01
C GLU A 136 3.88 23.06 -4.27
N GLN A 137 3.31 22.67 -5.42
CA GLN A 137 4.04 22.65 -6.69
C GLN A 137 4.54 24.06 -7.04
N VAL A 138 5.75 24.12 -7.57
CA VAL A 138 6.35 25.34 -8.12
C VAL A 138 6.17 25.38 -9.62
N GLU A 139 6.25 26.58 -10.20
CA GLU A 139 6.21 26.76 -11.65
C GLU A 139 7.50 26.22 -12.29
N TYR A 140 7.43 25.82 -13.56
CA TYR A 140 8.53 25.12 -14.25
C TYR A 140 9.86 25.89 -14.30
N TYR A 141 9.81 27.23 -14.22
CA TYR A 141 11.00 28.11 -14.25
C TYR A 141 11.26 28.83 -12.91
N ASP A 142 10.60 28.43 -11.83
CA ASP A 142 10.79 29.07 -10.52
C ASP A 142 12.21 28.78 -9.98
N GLY A 143 13.02 29.83 -9.82
CA GLY A 143 14.38 29.74 -9.27
C GLY A 143 15.52 29.50 -10.27
N GLU A 144 15.23 29.52 -11.58
CA GLU A 144 16.25 29.53 -12.65
C GLU A 144 16.95 30.90 -12.84
#